data_AF-A0A561D5C7-F1
#
_entry.id   AF-A0A561D5C7-F1
#
_cell.length_a   1.000
_cell.length_b   1.000
_cell.length_c   1.000
_cell.angle_alpha   90.00
_cell.angle_beta   90.00
_cell.angle_gamma   90.00
#
_symmetry.space_group_name_H-M   'P 1'
#
loop_
_entity.id
_entity.type
_entity.pdbx_description
1 polymer ?
#
loop_
_entity_poly.entity_id
_entity_poly.type
_entity_poly.pdbx_seq_one_letter_code
_entity_poly.pdbx_strand_id
1 'polypeptide(L)'
;MSQYKDNLDKFNCRDNYIEGLHTNSTYITIAHYGLSKDLLRTQNWRFVTDNDTSLLSVLYRIFYEDFRSFSAHHFLCLTDREKSSKQAYQEYQEANKDLFSWGLAREIDNRSTYTIA
;
A
#
# COMPACT_ATOMS: atom_id res chain seq x y z
N MET A 1 9.23 -14.10 32.88
CA MET A 1 10.21 -13.00 32.82
C MET A 1 10.45 -12.46 31.40
N SER A 2 10.36 -13.27 30.34
CA SER A 2 10.63 -12.80 28.96
C SER A 2 9.62 -11.77 28.44
N GLN A 3 8.30 -11.99 28.64
CA GLN A 3 7.25 -11.06 28.17
C GLN A 3 7.35 -9.66 28.78
N TYR A 4 7.69 -9.58 30.07
CA TYR A 4 7.85 -8.31 30.77
C TYR A 4 9.04 -7.53 30.23
N LYS A 5 10.15 -8.24 29.97
CA LYS A 5 11.37 -7.64 29.43
C LYS A 5 11.17 -7.13 28.00
N ASP A 6 10.50 -7.92 27.15
CA ASP A 6 10.11 -7.48 25.80
C ASP A 6 9.23 -6.23 25.80
N ASN A 7 8.26 -6.16 26.72
CA ASN A 7 7.38 -4.99 26.83
C ASN A 7 8.14 -3.76 27.37
N LEU A 8 9.06 -3.98 28.31
CA LEU A 8 9.91 -2.93 28.86
C LEU A 8 10.88 -2.38 27.80
N ASP A 9 11.47 -3.25 26.99
CA ASP A 9 12.37 -2.86 25.91
C ASP A 9 11.64 -2.07 24.82
N LYS A 10 10.40 -2.49 24.46
CA LYS A 10 9.52 -1.72 23.57
C LYS A 10 9.13 -0.36 24.15
N PHE A 11 8.93 -0.27 25.46
CA PHE A 11 8.63 0.97 26.15
C PHE A 11 9.84 1.91 26.15
N ASN A 12 11.01 1.44 26.57
CA ASN A 12 12.25 2.22 26.61
C ASN A 12 12.71 2.68 25.22
N CYS A 13 12.41 1.91 24.16
CA CYS A 13 12.65 2.33 22.79
C CYS A 13 11.86 3.60 22.43
N ARG A 14 10.74 3.88 23.11
CA ARG A 14 9.94 5.08 22.87
C ARG A 14 10.59 6.36 23.33
N ASP A 15 11.46 6.30 24.34
CA ASP A 15 12.21 7.46 24.83
C ASP A 15 13.24 7.97 23.82
N ASN A 16 13.60 7.16 22.82
CA ASN A 16 14.49 7.55 21.74
C ASN A 16 13.77 8.24 20.58
N TYR A 17 12.44 8.36 20.60
CA TYR A 17 11.68 9.04 19.54
C TYR A 17 11.57 10.53 19.81
N ILE A 18 11.67 11.34 18.75
CA ILE A 18 11.47 12.79 18.81
C ILE A 18 10.01 13.09 19.20
N GLU A 19 9.83 13.85 20.28
CA GLU A 19 8.52 14.27 20.80
C GLU A 19 7.69 14.96 19.70
N GLY A 20 6.52 14.40 19.38
CA GLY A 20 5.65 14.88 18.30
C GLY A 20 5.83 14.21 16.93
N LEU A 21 6.87 13.40 16.75
CA LEU A 21 7.12 12.61 15.52
C LEU A 21 6.50 11.19 15.58
N HIS A 22 5.84 10.83 16.69
CA HIS A 22 5.11 9.58 16.85
C HIS A 22 3.65 9.75 16.45
N THR A 23 3.42 10.10 15.20
CA THR A 23 2.10 9.98 14.60
C THR A 23 1.84 8.49 14.37
N ASN A 24 1.00 7.90 15.20
CA ASN A 24 0.54 6.52 15.03
C ASN A 24 -0.02 6.38 13.60
N SER A 25 0.54 5.44 12.83
CA SER A 25 0.27 5.27 11.40
C SER A 25 -1.23 5.17 11.12
N THR A 26 -2.00 4.54 12.01
CA THR A 26 -3.46 4.46 11.91
C THR A 26 -4.11 5.85 11.85
N TYR A 27 -3.70 6.81 12.69
CA TYR A 27 -4.29 8.15 12.68
C TYR A 27 -3.91 8.95 11.44
N ILE A 28 -2.68 8.82 10.96
CA ILE A 28 -2.26 9.43 9.69
C ILE A 28 -3.12 8.88 8.55
N THR A 29 -3.24 7.56 8.48
CA THR A 29 -4.05 6.89 7.47
C THR A 29 -5.51 7.33 7.55
N ILE A 30 -6.06 7.53 8.76
CA ILE A 30 -7.43 8.04 8.95
C ILE A 30 -7.57 9.41 8.30
N ALA A 31 -6.65 10.32 8.62
CA ALA A 31 -6.67 11.67 8.08
C ALA A 31 -6.52 11.67 6.54
N HIS A 32 -5.60 10.87 6.01
CA HIS A 32 -5.35 10.76 4.57
C HIS A 32 -6.56 10.24 3.79
N TYR A 33 -7.16 9.14 4.22
CA TYR A 33 -8.31 8.56 3.54
C TYR A 33 -9.57 9.42 3.71
N GLY A 34 -9.76 10.04 4.87
CA GLY A 34 -10.86 10.99 5.10
C GLY A 34 -10.77 12.17 4.14
N LEU A 35 -9.60 12.80 4.08
CA LEU A 35 -9.35 13.92 3.15
C LEU A 35 -9.56 13.50 1.68
N SER A 36 -9.05 12.34 1.29
CA SER A 36 -9.21 11.82 -0.08
C SER A 36 -10.69 11.62 -0.45
N LYS A 37 -11.49 11.12 0.50
CA LYS A 37 -12.94 10.93 0.33
C LYS A 37 -13.65 12.27 0.10
N ASP A 38 -13.32 13.28 0.90
CA ASP A 38 -13.93 14.61 0.83
C ASP A 38 -13.56 15.38 -0.46
N LEU A 39 -12.32 15.19 -0.94
CA LEU A 39 -11.79 15.88 -2.12
C LEU A 39 -12.27 15.25 -3.43
N LEU A 40 -12.20 13.94 -3.58
CA LEU A 40 -12.39 13.28 -4.87
C LEU A 40 -13.87 13.09 -5.24
N ARG A 41 -14.77 13.04 -4.25
CA ARG A 41 -16.24 12.98 -4.44
C ARG A 41 -16.69 12.02 -5.56
N THR A 42 -16.09 10.84 -5.62
CA THR A 42 -16.38 9.85 -6.66
C THR A 42 -17.54 8.94 -6.25
N GLN A 43 -18.23 8.38 -7.24
CA GLN A 43 -19.29 7.38 -7.01
C GLN A 43 -18.74 5.97 -6.81
N ASN A 44 -17.55 5.69 -7.37
CA ASN A 44 -16.92 4.38 -7.34
C ASN A 44 -15.48 4.51 -6.85
N TRP A 45 -15.03 3.55 -6.04
CA TRP A 45 -13.70 3.50 -5.48
C TRP A 45 -12.98 2.22 -5.89
N ARG A 46 -11.72 2.36 -6.29
CA ARG A 46 -10.81 1.24 -6.58
C ARG A 46 -9.52 1.46 -5.81
N PHE A 47 -9.34 0.70 -4.75
CA PHE A 47 -8.17 0.80 -3.88
C PHE A 47 -7.17 -0.30 -4.21
N VAL A 48 -5.90 0.05 -4.20
CA VAL A 48 -4.79 -0.91 -4.27
C VAL A 48 -3.91 -0.62 -3.07
N THR A 49 -3.74 -1.60 -2.18
CA THR A 49 -2.88 -1.45 -0.99
C THR A 49 -2.07 -2.71 -0.71
N ASP A 50 -0.94 -2.55 -0.02
CA ASP A 50 -0.22 -3.69 0.56
C ASP A 50 -1.05 -4.35 1.65
N ASN A 51 -0.67 -5.58 2.05
CA ASN A 51 -1.32 -6.29 3.16
C ASN A 51 -0.88 -5.75 4.54
N ASP A 52 -1.07 -4.44 4.75
CA ASP A 52 -0.77 -3.75 5.99
C ASP A 52 -2.03 -3.53 6.82
N THR A 53 -2.07 -4.11 8.01
CA THR A 53 -3.26 -4.04 8.89
C THR A 53 -3.67 -2.61 9.29
N SER A 54 -2.72 -1.68 9.38
CA SER A 54 -3.02 -0.27 9.72
C SER A 54 -3.66 0.48 8.55
N LEU A 55 -3.32 0.13 7.31
CA LEU A 55 -4.01 0.62 6.11
C LEU A 55 -5.41 0.02 5.96
N LEU A 56 -5.49 -1.31 6.04
CA LEU A 56 -6.73 -2.05 5.82
C LEU A 56 -7.83 -1.69 6.82
N SER A 57 -7.49 -1.68 8.12
CA SER A 57 -8.45 -1.39 9.17
C SER A 57 -9.09 -0.01 9.02
N VAL A 58 -8.30 0.96 8.59
CA VAL A 58 -8.77 2.34 8.38
C VAL A 58 -9.55 2.46 7.07
N LEU A 59 -9.07 1.86 5.99
CA LEU A 59 -9.73 1.86 4.69
C LEU A 59 -11.16 1.34 4.82
N TYR A 60 -11.34 0.17 5.42
CA TYR A 60 -12.67 -0.43 5.63
C TYR A 60 -13.53 0.36 6.60
N ARG A 61 -12.94 1.15 7.50
CA ARG A 61 -13.69 2.01 8.42
C ARG A 61 -14.23 3.27 7.74
N ILE A 62 -13.42 3.95 6.94
CA ILE A 62 -13.77 5.22 6.30
C ILE A 62 -14.70 5.01 5.10
N PHE A 63 -14.48 3.93 4.35
CA PHE A 63 -15.26 3.57 3.17
C PHE A 63 -16.25 2.43 3.46
N TYR A 64 -16.63 2.24 4.73
CA TYR A 64 -17.53 1.15 5.15
C TYR A 64 -18.81 1.09 4.30
N GLU A 65 -19.48 2.23 4.15
CA GLU A 65 -20.72 2.33 3.36
C GLU A 65 -20.48 2.01 1.89
N ASP A 66 -19.38 2.48 1.32
CA ASP A 66 -19.03 2.26 -0.09
C ASP A 66 -18.74 0.77 -0.37
N PHE A 67 -18.08 0.08 0.56
CA PHE A 67 -17.90 -1.37 0.46
C PHE A 67 -19.23 -2.11 0.64
N ARG A 68 -20.07 -1.67 1.58
CA ARG A 68 -21.39 -2.26 1.83
C ARG A 68 -22.32 -2.13 0.62
N SER A 69 -22.23 -1.04 -0.13
CA SER A 69 -23.01 -0.80 -1.35
C SER A 69 -22.36 -1.35 -2.63
N PHE A 70 -21.25 -2.09 -2.53
CA PHE A 70 -20.47 -2.60 -3.68
C PHE A 70 -19.96 -1.50 -4.64
N SER A 71 -19.86 -0.24 -4.18
CA SER A 71 -19.28 0.86 -4.93
C SER A 71 -17.77 0.99 -4.70
N ALA A 72 -17.23 0.35 -3.67
CA ALA A 72 -15.79 0.24 -3.43
C ALA A 72 -15.26 -1.19 -3.66
N HIS A 73 -14.13 -1.27 -4.36
CA HIS A 73 -13.37 -2.50 -4.58
C HIS A 73 -11.95 -2.31 -4.06
N HIS A 74 -11.41 -3.34 -3.41
CA HIS A 74 -10.07 -3.30 -2.84
C HIS A 74 -9.24 -4.49 -3.32
N PHE A 75 -8.10 -4.17 -3.93
CA PHE A 75 -7.14 -5.12 -4.47
C PHE A 75 -5.89 -5.12 -3.58
N LEU A 76 -5.52 -6.29 -3.07
CA LEU A 76 -4.30 -6.44 -2.29
C LEU A 76 -3.11 -6.64 -3.22
N CYS A 77 -2.09 -5.80 -3.06
CA CYS A 77 -0.78 -6.06 -3.63
C CYS A 77 -0.05 -7.06 -2.71
N LEU A 78 -0.12 -8.34 -3.09
CA LEU A 78 0.61 -9.39 -2.39
C LEU A 78 1.87 -9.72 -3.16
N THR A 79 3.02 -9.55 -2.52
CA THR A 79 4.24 -10.22 -2.99
C THR A 79 4.14 -11.70 -2.66
N ASP A 80 4.30 -12.54 -3.66
CA ASP A 80 4.40 -13.98 -3.44
C ASP A 80 5.69 -14.29 -2.66
N ARG A 81 5.52 -14.72 -1.41
CA ARG A 81 6.63 -15.02 -0.48
C ARG A 81 7.22 -16.41 -0.70
N GLU A 82 6.58 -17.25 -1.50
CA GLU A 82 7.08 -18.59 -1.83
C GLU A 82 8.05 -18.56 -3.01
N LYS A 83 8.11 -17.43 -3.73
CA LYS A 83 9.05 -17.23 -4.83
C LYS A 83 10.47 -17.06 -4.32
N SER A 84 11.37 -17.84 -4.92
CA SER A 84 12.81 -17.57 -4.81
C SER A 84 13.17 -16.23 -5.46
N SER A 85 14.26 -15.60 -5.01
CA SER A 85 14.77 -14.37 -5.64
C SER A 85 14.99 -14.50 -7.15
N LYS A 86 15.31 -15.71 -7.61
CA LYS A 86 15.48 -16.01 -9.04
C LYS A 86 14.15 -15.95 -9.81
N GLN A 87 13.08 -16.52 -9.25
CA GLN A 87 11.75 -16.47 -9.85
C GLN A 87 11.20 -15.03 -9.85
N ALA A 88 11.35 -14.31 -8.75
CA ALA A 88 10.95 -12.90 -8.68
C ALA A 88 11.71 -12.04 -9.71
N TYR A 89 13.00 -12.29 -9.92
CA TYR A 89 13.78 -11.60 -10.95
C TYR A 89 13.34 -11.95 -12.38
N GLN A 90 13.01 -13.22 -12.64
CA GLN A 90 12.49 -13.64 -13.94
C GLN A 90 11.16 -12.94 -14.26
N GLU A 91 10.23 -12.90 -13.31
CA GLU A 91 8.96 -12.20 -13.47
C GLU A 91 9.14 -10.69 -13.68
N TYR A 92 10.08 -10.07 -12.96
CA TYR A 92 10.44 -8.68 -13.20
C TYR A 92 10.94 -8.45 -14.64
N GLN A 93 11.78 -9.34 -15.17
CA GLN A 93 12.25 -9.25 -16.55
C GLN A 93 11.13 -9.45 -17.57
N GLU A 94 10.22 -10.37 -17.31
CA GLU A 94 9.04 -10.64 -18.16
C GLU A 94 8.08 -9.45 -18.15
N ALA A 95 7.70 -8.96 -16.98
CA ALA A 95 6.82 -7.79 -16.82
C ALA A 95 7.40 -6.54 -17.51
N ASN A 96 8.71 -6.32 -17.43
CA ASN A 96 9.35 -5.23 -18.17
C ASN A 96 9.22 -5.40 -19.69
N LYS A 97 9.45 -6.61 -20.22
CA LYS A 97 9.30 -6.88 -21.66
C LYS A 97 7.87 -6.63 -22.12
N ASP A 98 6.89 -7.04 -21.32
CA ASP A 98 5.47 -6.85 -21.62
C ASP A 98 5.12 -5.36 -21.61
N LEU A 99 5.61 -4.60 -20.62
CA LEU A 99 5.42 -3.15 -20.54
C LEU A 99 6.03 -2.42 -21.74
N PHE A 100 7.26 -2.75 -22.14
CA PHE A 100 7.88 -2.19 -23.33
C PHE A 100 7.10 -2.54 -24.60
N SER A 101 6.63 -3.79 -24.72
CA SER A 101 5.83 -4.23 -25.86
C SER A 101 4.50 -3.47 -25.95
N TRP A 102 3.84 -3.26 -24.82
CA TRP A 102 2.65 -2.41 -24.72
C TRP A 102 2.94 -0.96 -25.09
N GLY A 103 4.04 -0.39 -24.59
CA GLY A 103 4.47 0.98 -24.90
C GLY A 103 4.73 1.18 -26.40
N LEU A 104 5.45 0.25 -27.03
CA LEU A 104 5.67 0.25 -28.48
C LEU A 104 4.36 0.16 -29.27
N ALA A 105 3.41 -0.68 -28.84
CA ALA A 105 2.08 -0.77 -29.45
C ALA A 105 1.25 0.53 -29.29
N ARG A 106 1.66 1.43 -28.38
CA ARG A 106 1.09 2.76 -28.17
C ARG A 106 1.94 3.88 -28.74
N GLU A 107 2.95 3.55 -29.55
CA GLU A 107 3.90 4.49 -30.16
C GLU A 107 4.72 5.29 -29.12
N ILE A 108 4.87 4.77 -27.91
CA ILE A 108 5.71 5.33 -26.85
C ILE A 108 7.10 4.70 -26.99
N ASP A 109 7.96 5.34 -27.79
CA ASP A 109 9.35 4.92 -27.99
C ASP A 109 10.27 5.51 -26.90
N ASN A 110 10.20 4.93 -25.70
CA ASN A 110 11.10 5.29 -24.60
C ASN A 110 11.69 4.03 -23.96
N ARG A 111 12.98 4.07 -23.62
CA ARG A 111 13.71 2.96 -22.97
C ARG A 111 13.59 2.97 -21.43
N SER A 112 12.89 3.95 -20.87
CA SER A 112 12.64 4.07 -19.45
C SER A 112 11.28 3.48 -19.09
N THR A 113 11.26 2.49 -18.19
CA THR A 113 10.01 1.93 -17.65
C THR A 113 9.18 2.99 -16.90
N TYR A 114 9.83 3.97 -16.26
CA TYR A 114 9.16 5.09 -15.60
C TYR A 114 8.43 6.06 -16.54
N THR A 115 8.75 6.02 -17.84
CA THR A 115 8.10 6.88 -18.84
C THR A 115 7.03 6.14 -19.63
N ILE A 116 7.05 4.82 -19.60
CA ILE A 116 6.01 3.98 -20.22
C ILE A 116 4.88 3.67 -19.22
N ALA A 117 5.21 3.52 -17.93
CA ALA A 117 4.25 3.30 -16.84
C ALA A 117 3.50 4.56 -16.40
#